data_AF-A0AAV4KCK6-F1
#
_entry.id   AF-A0AAV4KCK6-F1
#
_cell.length_a   1.000
_cell.length_b   1.000
_cell.length_c   1.000
_cell.angle_alpha   90.00
_cell.angle_beta   90.00
_cell.angle_gamma   90.00
#
_symmetry.space_group_name_H-M   'P 1'
#
loop_
_entity.id
_entity.type
_entity.pdbx_description
1 polymer ?
#
loop_
_entity_poly.entity_id
_entity_poly.type
_entity_poly.pdbx_seq_one_letter_code
_entity_poly.pdbx_strand_id
1 'polypeptide(L)'
;MSLQLVKKFQKRLEDIVAYGGTRNESSVRAAFQQLLSDWAEGSGLRLITEVTQKAVAGNNVRPDGTLKDSLQQSRGYWESKDEADTLDDEIQKKLAKGYPRDNIIFEDSRLAVLMQNGEEVQRVDMGDAGALAGLLKLFFEFEPPQVLEFRKAVDHFKDEMPHLLKILREAADAAEQKADYRGERDHFVEIAKEAINPDFSPRDAREMLIQHILTGDLFTSVFDNAQYHEDNNIAQQLQQLAATFYKGPVKRDIAERTKRYYGAIQAAAAQIADHHEKQRFLKALYENFYRAYNPAGAERLGIFYTPGEIVRFMIEATDTLLEKHFQKGLADKGVEILDPATGTGTFITELIDFLPKAKLEQKYREELHCNELALLPYYIANLNIEATYAQKMGRYEEFRNIVLVDTLDNTGFGVHGQQSGLFGSVTAENLERAKRQNARPVRVIIGNPPLSR
;
A
#
# COMPACT_ATOMS: atom_id res chain seq x y z
N MET A 1 32.56 3.06 -3.56
CA MET A 1 31.53 2.95 -2.50
C MET A 1 31.48 1.54 -1.92
N SER A 2 31.27 0.50 -2.74
CA SER A 2 31.17 -0.93 -2.34
C SER A 2 32.28 -1.45 -1.41
N LEU A 3 33.55 -1.29 -1.78
CA LEU A 3 34.67 -1.81 -0.97
C LEU A 3 34.83 -1.10 0.38
N GLN A 4 34.41 0.17 0.47
CA GLN A 4 34.49 0.94 1.73
C GLN A 4 33.48 0.44 2.75
N LEU A 5 32.27 0.06 2.30
CA LEU A 5 31.25 -0.54 3.16
C LEU A 5 31.74 -1.86 3.77
N VAL A 6 32.36 -2.72 2.95
CA VAL A 6 32.94 -3.98 3.43
C VAL A 6 34.06 -3.75 4.44
N LYS A 7 34.96 -2.80 4.19
CA LYS A 7 36.03 -2.45 5.15
C LYS A 7 35.47 -1.90 6.47
N LYS A 8 34.41 -1.09 6.42
CA LYS A 8 33.70 -0.58 7.60
C LYS A 8 33.07 -1.73 8.40
N PHE A 9 32.48 -2.71 7.72
CA PHE A 9 31.95 -3.93 8.32
C PHE A 9 33.06 -4.75 9.01
N GLN A 10 34.17 -5.02 8.32
CA GLN A 10 35.28 -5.78 8.89
C GLN A 10 35.87 -5.10 10.13
N LYS A 11 36.06 -3.77 10.08
CA LYS A 11 36.47 -2.99 11.25
C LYS A 11 35.47 -3.13 12.41
N ARG A 12 34.17 -3.10 12.13
CA ARG A 12 33.14 -3.30 13.16
C ARG A 12 33.21 -4.71 13.77
N LEU A 13 33.51 -5.74 12.98
CA LEU A 13 33.74 -7.08 13.52
C LEU A 13 34.98 -7.15 14.42
N GLU A 14 36.07 -6.46 14.06
CA GLU A 14 37.27 -6.35 14.89
C GLU A 14 36.96 -5.65 16.22
N ASP A 15 36.22 -4.53 16.17
CA ASP A 15 35.80 -3.78 17.36
C ASP A 15 34.93 -4.65 18.29
N ILE A 16 33.96 -5.41 17.76
CA ILE A 16 33.11 -6.31 18.54
C ILE A 16 33.95 -7.34 19.31
N VAL A 17 35.00 -7.89 18.68
CA VAL A 17 35.91 -8.84 19.35
C VAL A 17 36.77 -8.14 20.39
N ALA A 18 37.30 -6.96 20.07
CA ALA A 18 38.19 -6.21 20.95
C ALA A 18 37.51 -5.72 22.24
N TYR A 19 36.24 -5.32 22.16
CA TYR A 19 35.49 -4.77 23.30
C TYR A 19 34.51 -5.76 23.96
N GLY A 20 34.03 -6.77 23.23
CA GLY A 20 33.02 -7.73 23.70
C GLY A 20 33.57 -9.10 24.13
N GLY A 21 34.87 -9.36 23.94
CA GLY A 21 35.56 -10.58 24.42
C GLY A 21 35.35 -11.85 23.58
N THR A 22 34.23 -11.99 22.86
CA THR A 22 33.96 -13.12 21.95
C THR A 22 33.12 -12.70 20.75
N ARG A 23 33.36 -13.29 19.57
CA ARG A 23 32.38 -13.26 18.45
C ARG A 23 31.17 -14.09 18.85
N ASN A 24 30.11 -13.46 19.34
CA ASN A 24 28.81 -14.13 19.38
C ASN A 24 28.09 -13.91 18.04
N GLU A 25 27.38 -14.95 17.58
CA GLU A 25 26.69 -14.96 16.27
C GLU A 25 25.70 -13.78 16.14
N SER A 26 25.04 -13.42 17.25
CA SER A 26 24.10 -12.30 17.31
C SER A 26 24.72 -10.95 16.92
N SER A 27 25.94 -10.66 17.36
CA SER A 27 26.60 -9.38 17.04
C SER A 27 27.14 -9.35 15.62
N VAL A 28 27.56 -10.50 15.09
CA VAL A 28 28.04 -10.60 13.71
C VAL A 28 26.87 -10.47 12.73
N ARG A 29 25.76 -11.16 13.01
CA ARG A 29 24.49 -11.03 12.28
C ARG A 29 24.04 -9.57 12.22
N ALA A 30 24.04 -8.86 13.34
CA ALA A 30 23.69 -7.43 13.38
C ALA A 30 24.65 -6.55 12.54
N ALA A 31 25.95 -6.85 12.57
CA ALA A 31 26.93 -6.12 11.76
C ALA A 31 26.74 -6.38 10.26
N PHE A 32 26.43 -7.62 9.87
CA PHE A 32 26.20 -8.00 8.48
C PHE A 32 24.86 -7.46 7.96
N GLN A 33 23.81 -7.48 8.77
CA GLN A 33 22.55 -6.79 8.48
C GLN A 33 22.80 -5.32 8.14
N GLN A 34 23.59 -4.61 8.95
CA GLN A 34 23.89 -3.20 8.68
C GLN A 34 24.70 -3.01 7.39
N LEU A 35 25.62 -3.93 7.06
CA LEU A 35 26.33 -3.90 5.78
C LEU A 35 25.36 -4.01 4.61
N LEU A 36 24.40 -4.94 4.67
CA LEU A 36 23.38 -5.12 3.66
C LEU A 36 22.45 -3.90 3.57
N SER A 37 22.05 -3.31 4.70
CA SER A 37 21.25 -2.08 4.73
C SER A 37 21.97 -0.88 4.09
N ASP A 38 23.23 -0.62 4.49
CA ASP A 38 24.04 0.47 3.93
C ASP A 38 24.21 0.31 2.40
N TRP A 39 24.33 -0.94 1.92
CA TRP A 39 24.44 -1.22 0.49
C TRP A 39 23.11 -1.06 -0.23
N ALA A 40 22.00 -1.55 0.35
CA ALA A 40 20.66 -1.43 -0.21
C ALA A 40 20.28 0.03 -0.47
N GLU A 41 20.53 0.92 0.50
CA GLU A 41 20.28 2.36 0.38
C GLU A 41 21.00 2.97 -0.83
N GLY A 42 22.28 2.59 -1.04
CA GLY A 42 23.07 3.04 -2.18
C GLY A 42 22.61 2.51 -3.55
N SER A 43 21.80 1.45 -3.57
CA SER A 43 21.26 0.82 -4.78
C SER A 43 19.78 1.10 -5.03
N GLY A 44 19.15 1.99 -4.24
CA GLY A 44 17.72 2.29 -4.35
C GLY A 44 16.81 1.15 -3.89
N LEU A 45 17.35 0.22 -3.10
CA LEU A 45 16.65 -0.92 -2.52
C LEU A 45 16.52 -0.73 -1.00
N ARG A 46 15.74 -1.58 -0.34
CA ARG A 46 15.59 -1.58 1.11
C ARG A 46 15.69 -2.99 1.66
N LEU A 47 16.47 -3.17 2.72
CA LEU A 47 16.47 -4.42 3.47
C LEU A 47 15.37 -4.34 4.54
N ILE A 48 14.40 -5.26 4.46
CA ILE A 48 13.35 -5.41 5.47
C ILE A 48 13.59 -6.72 6.20
N THR A 49 13.65 -6.68 7.53
CA THR A 49 13.91 -7.86 8.34
C THR A 49 12.65 -8.65 8.62
N GLU A 50 12.83 -9.97 8.72
CA GLU A 50 11.82 -10.91 9.20
C GLU A 50 10.45 -10.83 8.47
N VAL A 51 10.50 -10.66 7.14
CA VAL A 51 9.31 -10.66 6.29
C VAL A 51 8.82 -12.09 6.06
N THR A 52 7.56 -12.36 6.38
CA THR A 52 6.95 -13.67 6.11
C THR A 52 6.50 -13.75 4.66
N GLN A 53 6.84 -14.85 3.99
CA GLN A 53 6.52 -15.11 2.58
C GLN A 53 5.91 -16.49 2.39
N LYS A 54 5.06 -16.63 1.37
CA LYS A 54 4.53 -17.95 0.99
C LYS A 54 5.54 -18.67 0.10
N ALA A 55 6.00 -19.83 0.55
CA ALA A 55 6.79 -20.73 -0.28
C ALA A 55 5.92 -21.39 -1.36
N VAL A 56 6.55 -21.94 -2.39
CA VAL A 56 5.89 -22.66 -3.50
C VAL A 56 5.03 -23.83 -2.98
N ALA A 57 5.45 -24.49 -1.91
CA ALA A 57 4.72 -25.58 -1.28
C ALA A 57 3.55 -25.11 -0.39
N GLY A 58 3.29 -23.80 -0.32
CA GLY A 58 2.18 -23.19 0.42
C GLY A 58 2.43 -22.93 1.91
N ASN A 59 3.56 -23.39 2.45
CA ASN A 59 3.98 -23.07 3.81
C ASN A 59 4.60 -21.66 3.89
N ASN A 60 4.58 -21.07 5.09
CA ASN A 60 5.22 -19.78 5.33
C ASN A 60 6.71 -19.97 5.65
N VAL A 61 7.56 -19.14 5.06
CA VAL A 61 8.98 -19.01 5.37
C VAL A 61 9.29 -17.57 5.77
N ARG A 62 10.30 -17.37 6.60
CA ARG A 62 10.66 -16.06 7.14
C ARG A 62 12.18 -15.91 7.11
N PRO A 63 12.74 -15.39 6.01
CA PRO A 63 14.15 -15.06 5.95
C PRO A 63 14.51 -13.95 6.94
N ASP A 64 15.76 -13.94 7.39
CA ASP A 64 16.26 -12.90 8.31
C ASP A 64 16.21 -11.50 7.68
N GLY A 65 16.55 -11.43 6.38
CA GLY A 65 16.44 -10.21 5.58
C GLY A 65 15.82 -10.47 4.22
N THR A 66 14.95 -9.56 3.78
CA THR A 66 14.40 -9.53 2.42
C THR A 66 14.72 -8.18 1.79
N LEU A 67 15.44 -8.22 0.67
CA LEU A 67 15.77 -7.04 -0.13
C LEU A 67 14.56 -6.71 -1.01
N LYS A 68 14.00 -5.51 -0.89
CA LYS A 68 12.84 -5.05 -1.65
C LYS A 68 13.15 -3.83 -2.52
N ASP A 69 12.51 -3.76 -3.69
CA ASP A 69 12.53 -2.57 -4.54
C ASP A 69 11.39 -1.58 -4.22
N SER A 70 11.30 -0.49 -5.00
CA SER A 70 10.28 0.54 -4.84
C SER A 70 8.85 0.04 -5.10
N LEU A 71 8.70 -1.06 -5.84
CA LEU A 71 7.43 -1.73 -6.13
C LEU A 71 7.14 -2.87 -5.14
N GLN A 72 7.87 -2.90 -4.01
CA GLN A 72 7.78 -3.93 -2.98
C GLN A 72 8.11 -5.35 -3.47
N GLN A 73 8.73 -5.50 -4.64
CA GLN A 73 9.14 -6.82 -5.15
C GLN A 73 10.41 -7.29 -4.42
N SER A 74 10.43 -8.56 -4.02
CA SER A 74 11.60 -9.18 -3.42
C SER A 74 12.70 -9.40 -4.46
N ARG A 75 13.86 -8.78 -4.25
CA ARG A 75 15.06 -8.85 -5.10
C ARG A 75 16.05 -9.90 -4.65
N GLY A 76 16.05 -10.24 -3.37
CA GLY A 76 16.92 -11.23 -2.80
C GLY A 76 16.69 -11.40 -1.31
N TYR A 77 17.33 -12.40 -0.74
CA TYR A 77 17.12 -12.81 0.64
C TYR A 77 18.47 -12.98 1.35
N TRP A 78 18.45 -12.85 2.66
CA TRP A 78 19.58 -13.12 3.51
C TRP A 78 19.12 -14.01 4.65
N GLU A 79 19.91 -15.05 4.93
CA GLU A 79 19.75 -15.94 6.06
C GLU A 79 21.09 -16.06 6.78
N SER A 80 21.08 -15.77 8.08
CA SER A 80 22.18 -16.02 8.98
C SER A 80 21.99 -17.40 9.62
N LYS A 81 23.07 -18.14 9.78
CA LYS A 81 23.02 -19.43 10.47
C LYS A 81 22.92 -19.22 11.99
N ASP A 82 21.88 -19.80 12.60
CA ASP A 82 21.59 -19.70 14.05
C ASP A 82 21.83 -21.01 14.84
N GLU A 83 22.19 -22.14 14.20
CA GLU A 83 22.31 -23.48 14.83
C GLU A 83 23.74 -24.07 14.81
N ALA A 84 24.01 -25.14 15.58
CA ALA A 84 25.33 -25.78 15.69
C ALA A 84 25.79 -26.59 14.44
N ASP A 85 24.96 -26.67 13.40
CA ASP A 85 25.19 -27.45 12.18
C ASP A 85 26.26 -26.80 11.27
N THR A 86 26.68 -27.43 10.17
CA THR A 86 27.55 -26.74 9.20
C THR A 86 26.74 -25.76 8.34
N LEU A 87 27.39 -24.76 7.71
CA LEU A 87 26.69 -23.84 6.80
C LEU A 87 26.00 -24.59 5.65
N ASP A 88 26.60 -25.68 5.16
CA ASP A 88 26.04 -26.48 4.08
C ASP A 88 24.78 -27.25 4.52
N ASP A 89 24.78 -27.80 5.73
CA ASP A 89 23.61 -28.47 6.31
C ASP A 89 22.44 -27.49 6.48
N GLU A 90 22.73 -26.28 6.96
CA GLU A 90 21.71 -25.23 7.13
C GLU A 90 21.13 -24.79 5.78
N ILE A 91 21.96 -24.62 4.75
CA ILE A 91 21.52 -24.33 3.38
C ILE A 91 20.55 -25.42 2.92
N GLN A 92 20.92 -26.70 3.01
CA GLN A 92 20.06 -27.80 2.57
C GLN A 92 18.73 -27.83 3.33
N LYS A 93 18.77 -27.62 4.65
CA LYS A 93 17.59 -27.59 5.52
C LYS A 93 16.64 -26.44 5.16
N LYS A 94 17.15 -25.24 4.93
CA LYS A 94 16.34 -24.07 4.54
C LYS A 94 15.74 -24.26 3.14
N LEU A 95 16.53 -24.75 2.19
CA LEU A 95 16.05 -25.06 0.85
C LEU A 95 15.00 -26.18 0.83
N ALA A 96 15.10 -27.17 1.73
CA ALA A 96 14.09 -28.21 1.91
C ALA A 96 12.79 -27.67 2.54
N LYS A 97 12.89 -26.66 3.42
CA LYS A 97 11.74 -25.92 3.97
C LYS A 97 11.06 -24.99 2.96
N GLY A 98 11.60 -24.86 1.75
CA GLY A 98 11.03 -24.02 0.69
C GLY A 98 11.48 -22.57 0.72
N TYR A 99 12.64 -22.28 1.34
CA TYR A 99 13.24 -20.95 1.22
C TYR A 99 13.54 -20.62 -0.25
N PRO A 100 13.48 -19.34 -0.64
CA PRO A 100 13.71 -18.93 -2.02
C PRO A 100 15.10 -19.32 -2.53
N ARG A 101 15.17 -19.68 -3.81
CA ARG A 101 16.39 -20.15 -4.47
C ARG A 101 16.96 -19.18 -5.50
N ASP A 102 16.22 -18.12 -5.80
CA ASP A 102 16.52 -17.26 -6.95
C ASP A 102 17.69 -16.31 -6.69
N ASN A 103 17.80 -15.78 -5.47
CA ASN A 103 18.88 -14.88 -5.04
C ASN A 103 18.93 -14.82 -3.51
N ILE A 104 19.79 -15.61 -2.87
CA ILE A 104 19.89 -15.68 -1.40
C ILE A 104 21.34 -15.77 -0.95
N ILE A 105 21.68 -15.00 0.09
CA ILE A 105 22.95 -15.13 0.82
C ILE A 105 22.71 -15.96 2.08
N PHE A 106 23.52 -17.00 2.25
CA PHE A 106 23.68 -17.72 3.50
C PHE A 106 25.03 -17.38 4.12
N GLU A 107 25.09 -17.13 5.43
CA GLU A 107 26.37 -16.83 6.09
C GLU A 107 26.44 -17.39 7.52
N ASP A 108 27.66 -17.68 7.97
CA ASP A 108 27.97 -18.21 9.31
C ASP A 108 29.04 -17.40 10.04
N SER A 109 29.08 -16.08 9.84
CA SER A 109 30.08 -15.15 10.39
C SER A 109 31.52 -15.32 9.89
N ARG A 110 31.81 -16.36 9.11
CA ARG A 110 33.12 -16.61 8.48
C ARG A 110 32.99 -16.70 6.97
N LEU A 111 32.03 -17.49 6.49
CA LEU A 111 31.78 -17.69 5.07
C LEU A 111 30.47 -17.01 4.70
N ALA A 112 30.44 -16.47 3.48
CA ALA A 112 29.22 -16.06 2.81
C ALA A 112 29.08 -16.87 1.51
N VAL A 113 27.90 -17.44 1.30
CA VAL A 113 27.53 -18.25 0.14
C VAL A 113 26.38 -17.56 -0.56
N LEU A 114 26.58 -17.21 -1.83
CA LEU A 114 25.55 -16.67 -2.69
C LEU A 114 24.98 -17.79 -3.56
N MET A 115 23.68 -18.01 -3.43
CA MET A 115 22.92 -18.85 -4.34
C MET A 115 22.06 -18.02 -5.27
N GLN A 116 22.09 -18.32 -6.56
CA GLN A 116 21.20 -17.73 -7.55
C GLN A 116 20.66 -18.79 -8.50
N ASN A 117 19.40 -18.68 -8.87
CA ASN A 117 18.70 -19.66 -9.73
C ASN A 117 18.85 -21.12 -9.25
N GLY A 118 18.94 -21.33 -7.93
CA GLY A 118 19.11 -22.65 -7.34
C GLY A 118 20.52 -23.22 -7.34
N GLU A 119 21.51 -22.48 -7.84
CA GLU A 119 22.91 -22.89 -7.89
C GLU A 119 23.79 -22.02 -6.99
N GLU A 120 24.84 -22.59 -6.42
CA GLU A 120 25.88 -21.82 -5.73
C GLU A 120 26.72 -21.07 -6.75
N VAL A 121 26.64 -19.74 -6.73
CA VAL A 121 27.37 -18.86 -7.65
C VAL A 121 28.75 -18.51 -7.10
N GLN A 122 28.81 -18.24 -5.79
CA GLN A 122 30.05 -17.81 -5.15
C GLN A 122 30.06 -18.13 -3.66
N ARG A 123 31.22 -18.58 -3.16
CA ARG A 123 31.50 -18.75 -1.73
C ARG A 123 32.78 -18.01 -1.39
N VAL A 124 32.74 -17.18 -0.35
CA VAL A 124 33.86 -16.30 0.02
C VAL A 124 34.10 -16.31 1.52
N ASP A 125 35.36 -16.12 1.90
CA ASP A 125 35.72 -15.76 3.26
C ASP A 125 35.38 -14.28 3.51
N MET A 126 34.60 -13.99 4.55
CA MET A 126 34.19 -12.63 4.89
C MET A 126 35.35 -11.72 5.31
N GLY A 127 36.52 -12.30 5.65
CA GLY A 127 37.77 -11.59 5.87
C GLY A 127 38.40 -11.05 4.58
N ASP A 128 38.09 -11.61 3.41
CA ASP A 128 38.54 -11.08 2.12
C ASP A 128 37.58 -9.97 1.65
N ALA A 129 38.02 -8.72 1.83
CA ALA A 129 37.21 -7.56 1.47
C ALA A 129 36.88 -7.50 -0.02
N GLY A 130 37.79 -7.95 -0.89
CA GLY A 130 37.62 -7.92 -2.34
C GLY A 130 36.62 -8.98 -2.79
N ALA A 131 36.77 -10.21 -2.28
CA ALA A 131 35.87 -11.32 -2.59
C ALA A 131 34.46 -11.04 -2.07
N LEU A 132 34.31 -10.57 -0.83
CA LEU A 132 33.02 -10.23 -0.24
C LEU A 132 32.34 -9.07 -0.98
N ALA A 133 33.10 -8.03 -1.37
CA ALA A 133 32.54 -6.95 -2.19
C ALA A 133 32.07 -7.44 -3.56
N GLY A 134 32.77 -8.41 -4.17
CA GLY A 134 32.37 -9.07 -5.41
C GLY A 134 31.06 -9.83 -5.26
N LEU A 135 30.94 -10.64 -4.20
CA LEU A 135 29.72 -11.40 -3.90
C LEU A 135 28.52 -10.48 -3.68
N LEU A 136 28.67 -9.44 -2.86
CA LEU A 136 27.59 -8.48 -2.61
C LEU A 136 27.19 -7.75 -3.89
N LYS A 137 28.15 -7.40 -4.75
CA LYS A 137 27.84 -6.80 -6.04
C LYS A 137 26.94 -7.72 -6.89
N LEU A 138 27.27 -9.00 -6.99
CA LEU A 138 26.43 -9.98 -7.71
C LEU A 138 25.03 -10.10 -7.09
N PHE A 139 24.94 -10.13 -5.75
CA PHE A 139 23.67 -10.22 -5.04
C PHE A 139 22.76 -9.00 -5.30
N PHE A 140 23.29 -7.78 -5.21
CA PHE A 140 22.52 -6.54 -5.36
C PHE A 140 22.19 -6.19 -6.82
N GLU A 141 23.05 -6.56 -7.77
CA GLU A 141 22.81 -6.34 -9.21
C GLU A 141 21.84 -7.37 -9.81
N PHE A 142 21.61 -8.50 -9.13
CA PHE A 142 20.71 -9.53 -9.60
C PHE A 142 19.25 -9.04 -9.62
N GLU A 143 18.59 -9.24 -10.76
CA GLU A 143 17.18 -8.98 -10.94
C GLU A 143 16.47 -10.30 -11.21
N PRO A 144 15.66 -10.81 -10.26
CA PRO A 144 14.97 -12.07 -10.47
C PRO A 144 14.05 -12.02 -11.70
N PRO A 145 13.94 -13.09 -12.49
CA PRO A 145 13.13 -13.11 -13.71
C PRO A 145 11.68 -12.65 -13.48
N GLN A 146 11.07 -13.03 -12.36
CA GLN A 146 9.73 -12.59 -11.98
C GLN A 146 9.62 -11.07 -11.77
N VAL A 147 10.65 -10.45 -11.19
CA VAL A 147 10.70 -8.99 -11.00
C VAL A 147 10.89 -8.28 -12.32
N LEU A 148 11.74 -8.82 -13.20
CA LEU A 148 11.92 -8.32 -14.55
C LEU A 148 10.61 -8.36 -15.35
N GLU A 149 9.90 -9.49 -15.34
CA GLU A 149 8.62 -9.63 -16.04
C GLU A 149 7.53 -8.73 -15.43
N PHE A 150 7.51 -8.57 -14.10
CA PHE A 150 6.64 -7.62 -13.43
C PHE A 150 6.92 -6.18 -13.90
N ARG A 151 8.19 -5.74 -13.89
CA ARG A 151 8.56 -4.41 -14.37
C ARG A 151 8.15 -4.19 -15.83
N LYS A 152 8.42 -5.15 -16.71
CA LYS A 152 7.99 -5.09 -18.12
C LYS A 152 6.47 -4.96 -18.25
N ALA A 153 5.70 -5.63 -17.38
CA ALA A 153 4.25 -5.52 -17.37
C ALA A 153 3.78 -4.13 -16.91
N VAL A 154 4.44 -3.53 -15.91
CA VAL A 154 4.18 -2.14 -15.48
C VAL A 154 4.50 -1.14 -16.60
N ASP A 155 5.67 -1.28 -17.24
CA ASP A 155 6.11 -0.38 -18.32
C ASP A 155 5.15 -0.48 -19.53
N HIS A 156 4.80 -1.69 -19.94
CA HIS A 156 3.83 -1.91 -21.01
C HIS A 156 2.46 -1.31 -20.67
N PHE A 157 2.00 -1.44 -19.42
CA PHE A 157 0.73 -0.84 -19.00
C PHE A 157 0.75 0.70 -19.06
N LYS A 158 1.88 1.30 -18.69
CA LYS A 158 2.08 2.75 -18.82
C LYS A 158 1.98 3.19 -20.28
N ASP A 159 2.57 2.43 -21.20
CA ASP A 159 2.52 2.72 -22.64
C ASP A 159 1.11 2.49 -23.24
N GLU A 160 0.35 1.54 -22.70
CA GLU A 160 -1.03 1.27 -23.08
C GLU A 160 -2.03 2.28 -22.50
N MET A 161 -1.70 2.98 -21.41
CA MET A 161 -2.61 3.89 -20.69
C MET A 161 -3.29 4.93 -21.60
N PRO A 162 -2.59 5.66 -22.50
CA PRO A 162 -3.25 6.59 -23.40
C PRO A 162 -4.28 5.93 -24.33
N HIS A 163 -4.03 4.69 -24.75
CA HIS A 163 -4.94 3.92 -25.61
C HIS A 163 -6.17 3.44 -24.83
N LEU A 164 -5.97 2.93 -23.61
CA LEU A 164 -7.06 2.54 -22.70
C LEU A 164 -7.99 3.73 -22.41
N LEU A 165 -7.40 4.89 -22.10
CA LEU A 165 -8.14 6.13 -21.87
C LEU A 165 -8.93 6.57 -23.10
N LYS A 166 -8.33 6.47 -24.29
CA LYS A 166 -9.00 6.79 -25.54
C LYS A 166 -10.23 5.90 -25.75
N ILE A 167 -10.06 4.58 -25.65
CA ILE A 167 -11.16 3.61 -25.83
C ILE A 167 -12.30 3.90 -24.85
N LEU A 168 -11.99 4.09 -23.57
CA LEU A 168 -13.01 4.33 -22.55
C LEU A 168 -13.71 5.69 -22.72
N ARG A 169 -12.98 6.75 -23.06
CA ARG A 169 -13.56 8.08 -23.33
C ARG A 169 -14.45 8.07 -24.57
N GLU A 170 -13.99 7.48 -25.67
CA GLU A 170 -14.79 7.35 -26.90
C GLU A 170 -16.05 6.50 -26.67
N ALA A 171 -15.94 5.42 -25.88
CA ALA A 171 -17.08 4.58 -25.54
C ALA A 171 -18.10 5.30 -24.65
N ALA A 172 -17.63 6.12 -23.69
CA ALA A 172 -18.49 6.96 -22.86
C ALA A 172 -19.15 8.08 -23.68
N ASP A 173 -18.39 8.76 -24.54
CA ASP A 173 -18.92 9.81 -25.43
C ASP A 173 -19.95 9.24 -26.43
N ALA A 174 -19.77 7.99 -26.91
CA ALA A 174 -20.78 7.31 -27.71
C ALA A 174 -22.01 6.91 -26.88
N ALA A 175 -21.84 6.59 -25.60
CA ALA A 175 -22.93 6.26 -24.69
C ALA A 175 -23.84 7.45 -24.41
N GLU A 176 -23.38 8.68 -24.58
CA GLU A 176 -24.19 9.91 -24.49
C GLU A 176 -25.41 9.91 -25.41
N GLN A 177 -25.41 9.12 -26.49
CA GLN A 177 -26.57 8.99 -27.37
C GLN A 177 -27.69 8.12 -26.78
N LYS A 178 -27.38 7.31 -25.76
CA LYS A 178 -28.31 6.37 -25.14
C LYS A 178 -29.03 7.00 -23.94
N ALA A 179 -30.34 6.83 -23.87
CA ALA A 179 -31.16 7.44 -22.82
C ALA A 179 -30.91 6.84 -21.43
N ASP A 180 -30.59 5.55 -21.35
CA ASP A 180 -30.22 4.85 -20.11
C ASP A 180 -28.93 5.44 -19.51
N TYR A 181 -27.87 5.57 -20.31
CA TYR A 181 -26.62 6.18 -19.87
C TYR A 181 -26.80 7.61 -19.38
N ARG A 182 -27.53 8.46 -20.13
CA ARG A 182 -27.76 9.85 -19.71
C ARG A 182 -28.53 9.92 -18.40
N GLY A 183 -29.56 9.09 -18.23
CA GLY A 183 -30.33 9.02 -16.98
C GLY A 183 -29.46 8.66 -15.79
N GLU A 184 -28.68 7.59 -15.88
CA GLU A 184 -27.77 7.15 -14.80
C GLU A 184 -26.67 8.18 -14.52
N ARG A 185 -26.10 8.79 -15.57
CA ARG A 185 -25.07 9.83 -15.44
C ARG A 185 -25.62 11.07 -14.74
N ASP A 186 -26.77 11.58 -15.19
CA ASP A 186 -27.37 12.78 -14.61
C ASP A 186 -27.77 12.55 -13.16
N HIS A 187 -28.29 11.36 -12.86
CA HIS A 187 -28.55 10.95 -11.48
C HIS A 187 -27.27 10.98 -10.64
N PHE A 188 -26.19 10.36 -11.11
CA PHE A 188 -24.90 10.34 -10.41
C PHE A 188 -24.31 11.75 -10.23
N VAL A 189 -24.42 12.63 -11.23
CA VAL A 189 -23.93 14.02 -11.15
C VAL A 189 -24.66 14.80 -10.08
N GLU A 190 -26.00 14.75 -10.04
CA GLU A 190 -26.77 15.51 -9.05
C GLU A 190 -26.46 15.06 -7.62
N ILE A 191 -26.32 13.76 -7.43
CA ILE A 191 -25.85 13.19 -6.18
C ILE A 191 -24.46 13.73 -5.81
N ALA A 192 -23.51 13.66 -6.74
CA ALA A 192 -22.12 14.02 -6.47
C ALA A 192 -21.99 15.52 -6.16
N LYS A 193 -22.88 16.36 -6.71
CA LYS A 193 -22.97 17.77 -6.32
C LYS A 193 -23.35 17.96 -4.87
N GLU A 194 -24.30 17.18 -4.37
CA GLU A 194 -24.74 17.26 -2.98
C GLU A 194 -23.74 16.64 -2.00
N ALA A 195 -23.09 15.54 -2.39
CA ALA A 195 -22.28 14.73 -1.49
C ALA A 195 -20.78 15.01 -1.56
N ILE A 196 -20.27 15.53 -2.69
CA ILE A 196 -18.83 15.69 -2.95
C ILE A 196 -18.47 17.16 -3.13
N ASN A 197 -18.94 17.79 -4.20
CA ASN A 197 -18.60 19.18 -4.55
C ASN A 197 -19.71 19.79 -5.43
N PRO A 198 -20.27 20.97 -5.10
CA PRO A 198 -21.35 21.61 -5.87
C PRO A 198 -21.05 21.86 -7.36
N ASP A 199 -19.78 22.02 -7.72
CA ASP A 199 -19.31 22.25 -9.10
C ASP A 199 -19.11 20.94 -9.88
N PHE A 200 -19.46 19.78 -9.31
CA PHE A 200 -19.30 18.49 -9.95
C PHE A 200 -20.03 18.40 -11.29
N SER A 201 -19.29 18.06 -12.35
CA SER A 201 -19.78 18.10 -13.72
C SER A 201 -19.93 16.71 -14.35
N PRO A 202 -20.68 16.58 -15.47
CA PRO A 202 -20.72 15.35 -16.26
C PRO A 202 -19.34 14.87 -16.73
N ARG A 203 -18.39 15.79 -16.90
CA ARG A 203 -17.00 15.45 -17.23
C ARG A 203 -16.33 14.75 -16.05
N ASP A 204 -16.53 15.24 -14.83
CA ASP A 204 -15.96 14.64 -13.61
C ASP A 204 -16.54 13.25 -13.37
N ALA A 205 -17.85 13.08 -13.58
CA ALA A 205 -18.51 11.78 -13.56
C ALA A 205 -17.84 10.78 -14.50
N ARG A 206 -17.56 11.21 -15.75
CA ARG A 206 -16.88 10.36 -16.74
C ARG A 206 -15.46 10.01 -16.31
N GLU A 207 -14.66 10.95 -15.83
CA GLU A 207 -13.29 10.64 -15.41
C GLU A 207 -13.26 9.74 -14.16
N MET A 208 -14.16 9.95 -13.18
CA MET A 208 -14.32 9.05 -12.03
C MET A 208 -14.73 7.63 -12.45
N LEU A 209 -15.64 7.51 -13.40
CA LEU A 209 -16.09 6.23 -13.96
C LEU A 209 -14.95 5.47 -14.65
N ILE A 210 -14.12 6.17 -15.43
CA ILE A 210 -12.95 5.58 -16.08
C ILE A 210 -11.94 5.09 -15.03
N GLN A 211 -11.67 5.89 -14.00
CA GLN A 211 -10.79 5.48 -12.90
C GLN A 211 -11.35 4.23 -12.20
N HIS A 212 -12.65 4.20 -11.92
CA HIS A 212 -13.30 3.04 -11.31
C HIS A 212 -13.16 1.77 -12.17
N ILE A 213 -13.41 1.85 -13.48
CA ILE A 213 -13.25 0.70 -14.39
C ILE A 213 -11.81 0.17 -14.38
N LEU A 214 -10.81 1.06 -14.50
CA LEU A 214 -9.41 0.64 -14.60
C LEU A 214 -8.81 0.16 -13.27
N THR A 215 -9.40 0.54 -12.14
CA THR A 215 -8.92 0.15 -10.82
C THR A 215 -9.69 -1.00 -10.19
N GLY A 216 -10.95 -1.23 -10.56
CA GLY A 216 -11.73 -2.36 -10.08
C GLY A 216 -10.98 -3.68 -10.24
N ASP A 217 -10.50 -3.95 -11.45
CA ASP A 217 -9.73 -5.16 -11.75
C ASP A 217 -8.38 -5.21 -10.99
N LEU A 218 -7.74 -4.06 -10.78
CA LEU A 218 -6.49 -3.93 -10.03
C LEU A 218 -6.69 -4.40 -8.58
N PHE A 219 -7.72 -3.90 -7.90
CA PHE A 219 -8.00 -4.26 -6.52
C PHE A 219 -8.38 -5.74 -6.39
N THR A 220 -9.25 -6.25 -7.26
CA THR A 220 -9.63 -7.68 -7.26
C THR A 220 -8.45 -8.61 -7.55
N SER A 221 -7.41 -8.11 -8.22
CA SER A 221 -6.20 -8.88 -8.49
C SER A 221 -5.26 -8.98 -7.27
N VAL A 222 -5.36 -8.06 -6.31
CA VAL A 222 -4.49 -8.02 -5.11
C VAL A 222 -5.17 -8.65 -3.89
N PHE A 223 -6.48 -8.47 -3.75
CA PHE A 223 -7.25 -8.91 -2.59
C PHE A 223 -8.25 -10.02 -2.98
N ASP A 224 -8.10 -11.19 -2.34
CA ASP A 224 -8.95 -12.36 -2.59
C ASP A 224 -10.41 -12.16 -2.11
N ASN A 225 -10.65 -11.17 -1.23
CA ASN A 225 -11.99 -10.81 -0.77
C ASN A 225 -12.56 -9.68 -1.62
N ALA A 226 -13.30 -10.01 -2.68
CA ALA A 226 -14.02 -9.05 -3.52
C ALA A 226 -15.08 -8.21 -2.76
N GLN A 227 -15.42 -8.62 -1.53
CA GLN A 227 -16.46 -8.02 -0.70
C GLN A 227 -16.21 -6.53 -0.40
N TYR A 228 -14.95 -6.08 -0.33
CA TYR A 228 -14.59 -4.67 -0.09
C TYR A 228 -15.11 -3.69 -1.15
N HIS A 229 -15.21 -4.13 -2.41
CA HIS A 229 -15.76 -3.30 -3.48
C HIS A 229 -17.28 -3.41 -3.58
N GLU A 230 -17.81 -4.60 -3.31
CA GLU A 230 -19.24 -4.87 -3.39
C GLU A 230 -20.01 -4.09 -2.32
N ASP A 231 -19.44 -3.89 -1.13
CA ASP A 231 -20.07 -3.13 -0.04
C ASP A 231 -19.88 -1.61 -0.17
N ASN A 232 -19.00 -1.13 -1.06
CA ASN A 232 -18.76 0.31 -1.20
C ASN A 232 -19.84 1.00 -2.06
N ASN A 233 -20.62 1.87 -1.44
CA ASN A 233 -21.75 2.54 -2.08
C ASN A 233 -21.40 3.38 -3.33
N ILE A 234 -20.27 4.09 -3.30
CA ILE A 234 -19.82 4.87 -4.48
C ILE A 234 -19.43 3.93 -5.61
N ALA A 235 -18.77 2.81 -5.30
CA ALA A 235 -18.41 1.80 -6.27
C ALA A 235 -19.65 1.18 -6.93
N GLN A 236 -20.70 0.88 -6.17
CA GLN A 236 -21.95 0.33 -6.71
C GLN A 236 -22.61 1.27 -7.74
N GLN A 237 -22.63 2.58 -7.48
CA GLN A 237 -23.21 3.56 -8.41
C GLN A 237 -22.40 3.71 -9.69
N LEU A 238 -21.07 3.79 -9.55
CA LEU A 238 -20.18 3.80 -10.70
C LEU A 238 -20.28 2.50 -11.50
N GLN A 239 -20.53 1.37 -10.86
CA GLN A 239 -20.77 0.08 -11.51
C GLN A 239 -22.10 0.06 -12.30
N GLN A 240 -23.18 0.64 -11.75
CA GLN A 240 -24.45 0.80 -12.45
C GLN A 240 -24.27 1.66 -13.70
N LEU A 241 -23.61 2.80 -13.57
CA LEU A 241 -23.27 3.67 -14.68
C LEU A 241 -22.36 2.96 -15.71
N ALA A 242 -21.35 2.22 -15.25
CA ALA A 242 -20.45 1.46 -16.12
C ALA A 242 -21.21 0.42 -16.96
N ALA A 243 -22.16 -0.31 -16.36
CA ALA A 243 -22.90 -1.39 -17.00
C ALA A 243 -23.69 -0.96 -18.26
N THR A 244 -24.01 0.33 -18.37
CA THR A 244 -24.74 0.88 -19.54
C THR A 244 -23.89 0.86 -20.82
N PHE A 245 -22.55 0.96 -20.73
CA PHE A 245 -21.66 1.05 -21.89
C PHE A 245 -20.43 0.13 -21.84
N TYR A 246 -19.91 -0.20 -20.65
CA TYR A 246 -18.76 -1.07 -20.45
C TYR A 246 -19.15 -2.56 -20.59
N LYS A 247 -19.51 -2.95 -21.80
CA LYS A 247 -19.97 -4.30 -22.16
C LYS A 247 -19.51 -4.72 -23.55
N GLY A 248 -19.57 -6.02 -23.83
CA GLY A 248 -19.30 -6.57 -25.15
C GLY A 248 -17.89 -6.23 -25.68
N PRO A 249 -17.76 -5.59 -26.85
CA PRO A 249 -16.46 -5.23 -27.43
C PRO A 249 -15.59 -4.38 -26.52
N VAL A 250 -16.14 -3.31 -25.92
CA VAL A 250 -15.36 -2.38 -25.07
C VAL A 250 -14.72 -3.13 -23.90
N LYS A 251 -15.49 -3.97 -23.20
CA LYS A 251 -14.98 -4.76 -22.08
C LYS A 251 -13.91 -5.75 -22.51
N ARG A 252 -14.07 -6.40 -23.68
CA ARG A 252 -13.07 -7.35 -24.21
C ARG A 252 -11.77 -6.64 -24.58
N ASP A 253 -11.85 -5.51 -25.27
CA ASP A 253 -10.66 -4.76 -25.70
C ASP A 253 -9.84 -4.27 -24.50
N ILE A 254 -10.52 -3.77 -23.46
CA ILE A 254 -9.85 -3.36 -22.21
C ILE A 254 -9.22 -4.57 -21.53
N ALA A 255 -9.97 -5.66 -21.35
CA ALA A 255 -9.46 -6.87 -20.70
C ALA A 255 -8.25 -7.48 -21.44
N GLU A 256 -8.24 -7.50 -22.77
CA GLU A 256 -7.11 -8.01 -23.56
C GLU A 256 -5.85 -7.17 -23.37
N ARG A 257 -5.99 -5.84 -23.34
CA ARG A 257 -4.87 -4.90 -23.16
C ARG A 257 -4.32 -4.89 -21.74
N THR A 258 -5.17 -5.09 -20.73
CA THR A 258 -4.76 -5.08 -19.32
C THR A 258 -4.35 -6.47 -18.79
N LYS A 259 -4.66 -7.55 -19.51
CA LYS A 259 -4.42 -8.95 -19.10
C LYS A 259 -3.01 -9.21 -18.57
N ARG A 260 -1.98 -8.76 -19.28
CA ARG A 260 -0.58 -9.00 -18.88
C ARG A 260 -0.25 -8.29 -17.57
N TYR A 261 -0.73 -7.06 -17.41
CA TYR A 261 -0.49 -6.24 -16.24
C TYR A 261 -1.18 -6.81 -15.00
N TYR A 262 -2.49 -7.07 -15.08
CA TYR A 262 -3.23 -7.63 -13.95
C TYR A 262 -2.77 -9.05 -13.60
N GLY A 263 -2.39 -9.87 -14.59
CA GLY A 263 -1.77 -11.17 -14.35
C GLY A 263 -0.45 -11.09 -13.58
N ALA A 264 0.40 -10.10 -13.90
CA ALA A 264 1.66 -9.87 -13.18
C ALA A 264 1.41 -9.38 -11.74
N ILE A 265 0.41 -8.51 -11.54
CA ILE A 265 -0.01 -8.05 -10.20
C ILE A 265 -0.52 -9.21 -9.36
N GLN A 266 -1.38 -10.06 -9.93
CA GLN A 266 -1.93 -11.21 -9.23
C GLN A 266 -0.83 -12.20 -8.84
N ALA A 267 0.12 -12.47 -9.75
CA ALA A 267 1.26 -13.33 -9.46
C ALA A 267 2.15 -12.78 -8.32
N ALA A 268 2.42 -11.48 -8.33
CA ALA A 268 3.18 -10.81 -7.27
C ALA A 268 2.40 -10.81 -5.94
N ALA A 269 1.11 -10.45 -5.95
CA ALA A 269 0.27 -10.40 -4.77
C ALA A 269 0.09 -11.78 -4.10
N ALA A 270 0.06 -12.86 -4.88
CA ALA A 270 -0.05 -14.23 -4.38
C ALA A 270 1.15 -14.67 -3.52
N GLN A 271 2.34 -14.11 -3.75
CA GLN A 271 3.55 -14.40 -2.98
C GLN A 271 3.58 -13.68 -1.62
N ILE A 272 2.75 -12.65 -1.46
CA ILE A 272 2.69 -11.84 -0.25
C ILE A 272 1.78 -12.53 0.79
N ALA A 273 2.38 -12.94 1.90
CA ALA A 273 1.65 -13.60 2.99
C ALA A 273 0.94 -12.60 3.91
N ASP A 274 1.60 -11.49 4.20
CA ASP A 274 1.19 -10.53 5.22
C ASP A 274 0.31 -9.41 4.65
N HIS A 275 -0.69 -8.99 5.43
CA HIS A 275 -1.64 -7.99 4.97
C HIS A 275 -1.00 -6.60 4.84
N HIS A 276 -0.15 -6.17 5.78
CA HIS A 276 0.54 -4.88 5.65
C HIS A 276 1.47 -4.84 4.44
N GLU A 277 2.05 -5.98 4.07
CA GLU A 277 2.80 -6.09 2.83
C GLU A 277 1.93 -5.93 1.58
N LYS A 278 0.73 -6.53 1.57
CA LYS A 278 -0.23 -6.31 0.47
C LYS A 278 -0.66 -4.85 0.38
N GLN A 279 -0.85 -4.17 1.51
CA GLN A 279 -1.15 -2.74 1.56
C GLN A 279 0.00 -1.91 0.97
N ARG A 280 1.25 -2.17 1.39
CA ARG A 280 2.43 -1.49 0.82
C ARG A 280 2.58 -1.74 -0.68
N PHE A 281 2.28 -2.95 -1.12
CA PHE A 281 2.29 -3.31 -2.54
C PHE A 281 1.22 -2.55 -3.34
N LEU A 282 -0.03 -2.57 -2.88
CA LEU A 282 -1.14 -1.83 -3.51
C LEU A 282 -0.84 -0.33 -3.60
N LYS A 283 -0.27 0.21 -2.53
CA LYS A 283 0.16 1.61 -2.43
C LYS A 283 1.18 1.98 -3.53
N ALA A 284 2.20 1.14 -3.72
CA ALA A 284 3.19 1.33 -4.78
C ALA A 284 2.57 1.17 -6.18
N LEU A 285 1.65 0.22 -6.37
CA LEU A 285 0.92 0.05 -7.63
C LEU A 285 0.10 1.29 -7.98
N TYR A 286 -0.63 1.83 -7.01
CA TYR A 286 -1.43 3.04 -7.19
C TYR A 286 -0.57 4.24 -7.62
N GLU A 287 0.59 4.45 -7.01
CA GLU A 287 1.47 5.55 -7.42
C GLU A 287 1.84 5.47 -8.89
N ASN A 288 2.19 4.26 -9.36
CA ASN A 288 2.58 4.06 -10.75
C ASN A 288 1.39 4.17 -11.69
N PHE A 289 0.24 3.61 -11.30
CA PHE A 289 -1.01 3.75 -12.04
C PHE A 289 -1.39 5.22 -12.21
N TYR A 290 -1.39 6.01 -11.12
CA TYR A 290 -1.81 7.40 -11.15
C TYR A 290 -0.85 8.28 -11.94
N ARG A 291 0.47 8.04 -11.81
CA ARG A 291 1.47 8.72 -12.65
C ARG A 291 1.28 8.42 -14.13
N ALA A 292 0.83 7.22 -14.50
CA ALA A 292 0.51 6.88 -15.89
C ALA A 292 -0.82 7.51 -16.34
N TYR A 293 -1.84 7.48 -15.48
CA TYR A 293 -3.19 7.97 -15.77
C TYR A 293 -3.27 9.50 -15.89
N ASN A 294 -2.65 10.22 -14.95
CA ASN A 294 -2.65 11.68 -14.90
C ASN A 294 -1.27 12.23 -14.47
N PRO A 295 -0.28 12.25 -15.40
CA PRO A 295 1.08 12.72 -15.08
C PRO A 295 1.11 14.14 -14.49
N ALA A 296 0.35 15.07 -15.07
CA ALA A 296 0.28 16.46 -14.62
C ALA A 296 -0.35 16.60 -13.23
N GLY A 297 -1.40 15.81 -12.95
CA GLY A 297 -1.99 15.73 -11.61
C GLY A 297 -1.04 15.10 -10.59
N ALA A 298 -0.26 14.10 -10.99
CA ALA A 298 0.69 13.44 -10.10
C ALA A 298 1.83 14.38 -9.66
N GLU A 299 2.35 15.21 -10.57
CA GLU A 299 3.36 16.23 -10.26
C GLU A 299 2.81 17.34 -9.36
N ARG A 300 1.57 17.78 -9.61
CA ARG A 300 0.94 18.89 -8.86
C ARG A 300 0.44 18.48 -7.48
N LEU A 301 -0.20 17.32 -7.36
CA LEU A 301 -0.74 16.84 -6.08
C LEU A 301 0.34 16.32 -5.16
N GLY A 302 1.53 16.01 -5.70
CA GLY A 302 2.64 15.45 -4.93
C GLY A 302 2.09 14.37 -4.02
N ILE A 303 1.63 13.23 -4.60
CA ILE A 303 1.09 12.08 -3.86
C ILE A 303 2.21 11.54 -2.97
N PHE A 304 2.47 12.27 -1.90
CA PHE A 304 3.53 12.08 -0.95
C PHE A 304 2.83 11.43 0.21
N TYR A 305 3.08 10.15 0.31
CA TYR A 305 2.74 9.45 1.52
C TYR A 305 3.51 10.06 2.65
N THR A 306 2.77 10.48 3.67
CA THR A 306 3.35 10.84 4.94
C THR A 306 4.12 9.62 5.46
N PRO A 307 5.45 9.73 5.69
CA PRO A 307 6.23 8.67 6.30
C PRO A 307 5.60 8.23 7.63
N GLY A 308 5.53 6.92 7.88
CA GLY A 308 4.87 6.39 9.08
C GLY A 308 5.51 6.90 10.38
N GLU A 309 6.81 7.18 10.35
CA GLU A 309 7.55 7.78 11.46
C GLU A 309 7.02 9.17 11.81
N ILE A 310 6.68 9.98 10.79
CA ILE A 310 6.11 11.31 10.99
C ILE A 310 4.69 11.18 11.54
N VAL A 311 3.90 10.25 11.01
CA VAL A 311 2.52 10.01 11.47
C VAL A 311 2.50 9.57 12.93
N ARG A 312 3.32 8.58 13.32
CA ARG A 312 3.43 8.12 14.71
C ARG A 312 3.86 9.23 15.66
N PHE A 313 4.87 10.01 15.27
CA PHE A 313 5.29 11.17 16.05
C PHE A 313 4.13 12.15 16.28
N MET A 314 3.35 12.47 15.24
CA MET A 314 2.21 13.38 15.36
C MET A 314 1.11 12.82 16.27
N ILE A 315 0.84 11.51 16.20
CA ILE A 315 -0.14 10.84 17.08
C ILE A 315 0.30 10.90 18.54
N GLU A 316 1.54 10.49 18.83
CA GLU A 316 2.12 10.50 20.20
C GLU A 316 2.17 11.93 20.78
N ALA A 317 2.58 12.90 19.97
CA ALA A 317 2.60 14.30 20.37
C ALA A 317 1.18 14.82 20.66
N THR A 318 0.19 14.43 19.85
CA THR A 318 -1.21 14.83 20.07
C THR A 318 -1.76 14.23 21.36
N ASP A 319 -1.51 12.95 21.63
CA ASP A 319 -1.93 12.29 22.87
C ASP A 319 -1.31 12.97 24.11
N THR A 320 -0.01 13.27 24.05
CA THR A 320 0.72 13.99 25.10
C THR A 320 0.12 15.38 25.35
N LEU A 321 -0.23 16.11 24.29
CA LEU A 321 -0.85 17.44 24.41
C LEU A 321 -2.26 17.37 24.99
N LEU A 322 -3.05 16.35 24.63
CA LEU A 322 -4.36 16.12 25.22
C LEU A 322 -4.26 15.86 26.73
N GLU A 323 -3.30 15.04 27.15
CA GLU A 323 -3.12 14.72 28.57
C GLU A 323 -2.75 15.99 29.34
N LYS A 324 -1.75 16.72 28.83
CA LYS A 324 -1.21 17.93 29.46
C LYS A 324 -2.25 19.05 29.59
N HIS A 325 -3.06 19.27 28.57
CA HIS A 325 -3.92 20.45 28.49
C HIS A 325 -5.39 20.18 28.81
N PHE A 326 -5.85 18.93 28.66
CA PHE A 326 -7.26 18.58 28.79
C PHE A 326 -7.52 17.41 29.74
N GLN A 327 -6.47 16.78 30.31
CA GLN A 327 -6.58 15.59 31.16
C GLN A 327 -7.35 14.45 30.47
N LYS A 328 -7.08 14.28 29.17
CA LYS A 328 -7.69 13.27 28.29
C LYS A 328 -6.62 12.64 27.42
N GLY A 329 -6.83 11.40 26.98
CA GLY A 329 -6.06 10.79 25.88
C GLY A 329 -6.91 10.60 24.62
N LEU A 330 -6.26 10.33 23.49
CA LEU A 330 -6.92 9.96 22.21
C LEU A 330 -7.86 8.76 22.38
N ALA A 331 -7.51 7.85 23.30
CA ALA A 331 -8.31 6.68 23.59
C ALA A 331 -9.54 6.97 24.46
N ASP A 332 -9.68 8.15 25.04
CA ASP A 332 -10.81 8.46 25.91
C ASP A 332 -12.10 8.74 25.13
N LYS A 333 -13.21 8.27 25.71
CA LYS A 333 -14.55 8.49 25.19
C LYS A 333 -14.87 9.97 25.07
N GLY A 334 -15.46 10.36 23.95
CA GLY A 334 -15.82 11.74 23.63
C GLY A 334 -14.68 12.58 23.05
N VAL A 335 -13.50 11.98 22.82
CA VAL A 335 -12.41 12.60 22.04
C VAL A 335 -12.56 12.20 20.58
N GLU A 336 -13.48 12.83 19.87
CA GLU A 336 -13.75 12.58 18.45
C GLU A 336 -12.58 13.10 17.58
N ILE A 337 -12.04 12.25 16.69
CA ILE A 337 -10.85 12.51 15.87
C ILE A 337 -11.25 12.54 14.39
N LEU A 338 -10.81 13.58 13.66
CA LEU A 338 -11.04 13.74 12.23
C LEU A 338 -9.73 13.88 11.46
N ASP A 339 -9.58 13.09 10.40
CA ASP A 339 -8.60 13.32 9.34
C ASP A 339 -9.30 13.88 8.09
N PRO A 340 -9.18 15.19 7.78
CA PRO A 340 -9.95 15.84 6.73
C PRO A 340 -9.42 15.59 5.31
N ALA A 341 -8.23 14.98 5.18
CA ALA A 341 -7.59 14.71 3.89
C ALA A 341 -6.76 13.43 4.02
N THR A 342 -7.47 12.31 4.14
CA THR A 342 -6.87 11.07 4.63
C THR A 342 -5.92 10.41 3.64
N GLY A 343 -6.00 10.76 2.37
CA GLY A 343 -5.25 10.14 1.30
C GLY A 343 -5.54 8.64 1.29
N THR A 344 -4.54 7.85 1.68
CA THR A 344 -4.64 6.39 1.74
C THR A 344 -4.92 5.85 3.14
N GLY A 345 -5.38 6.70 4.06
CA GLY A 345 -5.82 6.30 5.40
C GLY A 345 -4.70 6.16 6.44
N THR A 346 -3.48 6.65 6.15
CA THR A 346 -2.29 6.36 7.00
C THR A 346 -2.44 6.86 8.44
N PHE A 347 -3.04 8.04 8.66
CA PHE A 347 -3.29 8.53 10.03
C PHE A 347 -4.30 7.66 10.77
N ILE A 348 -5.37 7.22 10.10
CA ILE A 348 -6.39 6.36 10.71
C ILE A 348 -5.83 4.97 11.02
N THR A 349 -5.01 4.39 10.13
CA THR A 349 -4.39 3.09 10.38
C THR A 349 -3.42 3.14 11.55
N GLU A 350 -2.58 4.18 11.63
CA GLU A 350 -1.64 4.34 12.75
C GLU A 350 -2.37 4.68 14.06
N LEU A 351 -3.50 5.41 14.01
CA LEU A 351 -4.38 5.61 15.17
C LEU A 351 -4.98 4.28 15.64
N ILE A 352 -5.47 3.43 14.72
CA ILE A 352 -5.96 2.10 15.05
C ILE A 352 -4.87 1.31 15.76
N ASP A 353 -3.62 1.34 15.27
CA ASP A 353 -2.48 0.65 15.87
C ASP A 353 -2.02 1.24 17.21
N PHE A 354 -2.13 2.55 17.40
CA PHE A 354 -1.85 3.23 18.66
C PHE A 354 -2.87 2.92 19.75
N LEU A 355 -4.17 2.90 19.41
CA LEU A 355 -5.25 2.79 20.39
C LEU A 355 -5.33 1.41 21.08
N PRO A 356 -5.63 1.32 22.39
CA PRO A 356 -5.75 0.04 23.07
C PRO A 356 -6.96 -0.75 22.56
N LYS A 357 -6.81 -2.06 22.34
CA LYS A 357 -7.89 -2.94 21.81
C LYS A 357 -9.21 -2.80 22.57
N ALA A 358 -9.14 -2.66 23.90
CA ALA A 358 -10.31 -2.54 24.77
C ALA A 358 -11.16 -1.28 24.52
N LYS A 359 -10.59 -0.22 23.92
CA LYS A 359 -11.31 1.01 23.57
C LYS A 359 -11.54 1.16 22.06
N LEU A 360 -10.75 0.45 21.24
CA LEU A 360 -10.74 0.58 19.80
C LEU A 360 -12.10 0.34 19.13
N GLU A 361 -12.88 -0.64 19.56
CA GLU A 361 -14.19 -0.93 18.95
C GLU A 361 -15.13 0.30 19.01
N GLN A 362 -15.20 0.96 20.15
CA GLN A 362 -16.01 2.18 20.29
C GLN A 362 -15.42 3.32 19.47
N LYS A 363 -14.09 3.53 19.52
CA LYS A 363 -13.41 4.56 18.73
C LYS A 363 -13.68 4.39 17.24
N TYR A 364 -13.50 3.19 16.72
CA TYR A 364 -13.66 2.84 15.31
C TYR A 364 -15.09 3.08 14.81
N ARG A 365 -16.10 2.64 15.58
CA ARG A 365 -17.51 2.80 15.21
C ARG A 365 -18.02 4.23 15.28
N GLU A 366 -17.56 4.99 16.27
CA GLU A 366 -18.26 6.22 16.67
C GLU A 366 -17.38 7.48 16.64
N GLU A 367 -16.07 7.36 16.88
CA GLU A 367 -15.21 8.50 17.25
C GLU A 367 -13.97 8.71 16.36
N LEU A 368 -13.75 7.85 15.35
CA LEU A 368 -12.74 8.02 14.31
C LEU A 368 -13.45 8.36 13.00
N HIS A 369 -13.02 9.45 12.37
CA HIS A 369 -13.61 9.96 11.13
C HIS A 369 -12.50 10.32 10.14
N CYS A 370 -12.75 10.11 8.86
CA CYS A 370 -11.87 10.64 7.84
C CYS A 370 -12.57 10.99 6.54
N ASN A 371 -11.98 11.91 5.79
CA ASN A 371 -12.51 12.42 4.54
C ASN A 371 -11.46 12.32 3.44
N GLU A 372 -11.93 12.14 2.21
CA GLU A 372 -11.10 12.15 1.03
C GLU A 372 -11.87 12.72 -0.16
N LEU A 373 -11.20 13.45 -1.05
CA LEU A 373 -11.82 14.00 -2.25
C LEU A 373 -11.62 13.07 -3.46
N ALA A 374 -10.46 12.42 -3.55
CA ALA A 374 -10.10 11.60 -4.68
C ALA A 374 -10.59 10.15 -4.51
N LEU A 375 -11.27 9.62 -5.54
CA LEU A 375 -11.90 8.30 -5.51
C LEU A 375 -10.93 7.14 -5.20
N LEU A 376 -9.74 7.17 -5.81
CA LEU A 376 -8.77 6.08 -5.66
C LEU A 376 -8.12 6.06 -4.28
N PRO A 377 -7.59 7.19 -3.74
CA PRO A 377 -7.19 7.27 -2.35
C PRO A 377 -8.31 6.85 -1.39
N TYR A 378 -9.57 7.24 -1.64
CA TYR A 378 -10.72 6.82 -0.84
C TYR A 378 -10.88 5.29 -0.78
N TYR A 379 -10.81 4.58 -1.92
CA TYR A 379 -10.87 3.11 -1.91
C TYR A 379 -9.70 2.47 -1.16
N ILE A 380 -8.48 3.00 -1.34
CA ILE A 380 -7.29 2.49 -0.65
C ILE A 380 -7.40 2.73 0.86
N ALA A 381 -7.86 3.91 1.27
CA ALA A 381 -8.08 4.25 2.66
C ALA A 381 -9.09 3.30 3.30
N ASN A 382 -10.23 3.05 2.65
CA ASN A 382 -11.24 2.14 3.19
C ASN A 382 -10.66 0.74 3.45
N LEU A 383 -9.97 0.20 2.45
CA LEU A 383 -9.34 -1.11 2.55
C LEU A 383 -8.26 -1.17 3.63
N ASN A 384 -7.39 -0.17 3.69
CA ASN A 384 -6.32 -0.12 4.68
C ASN A 384 -6.90 -0.06 6.10
N ILE A 385 -7.90 0.80 6.32
CA ILE A 385 -8.52 1.01 7.63
C ILE A 385 -9.22 -0.27 8.11
N GLU A 386 -10.07 -0.87 7.28
CA GLU A 386 -10.83 -2.08 7.62
C GLU A 386 -9.91 -3.27 7.89
N ALA A 387 -8.84 -3.42 7.10
CA ALA A 387 -7.95 -4.54 7.27
C ALA A 387 -6.99 -4.37 8.47
N THR A 388 -6.50 -3.16 8.74
CA THR A 388 -5.74 -2.88 9.96
C THR A 388 -6.59 -3.13 11.21
N TYR A 389 -7.87 -2.73 11.18
CA TYR A 389 -8.81 -3.09 12.24
C TYR A 389 -8.99 -4.60 12.37
N ALA A 390 -9.21 -5.31 11.26
CA ALA A 390 -9.41 -6.75 11.26
C ALA A 390 -8.21 -7.52 11.80
N GLN A 391 -7.00 -7.12 11.43
CA GLN A 391 -5.76 -7.69 11.93
C GLN A 391 -5.61 -7.46 13.44
N LYS A 392 -5.88 -6.24 13.91
CA LYS A 392 -5.73 -5.90 15.33
C LYS A 392 -6.81 -6.55 16.20
N MET A 393 -8.05 -6.60 15.73
CA MET A 393 -9.21 -7.11 16.49
C MET A 393 -9.49 -8.60 16.26
N GLY A 394 -8.88 -9.22 15.24
CA GLY A 394 -9.10 -10.62 14.87
C GLY A 394 -10.44 -10.89 14.20
N ARG A 395 -11.16 -9.86 13.76
CA ARG A 395 -12.47 -9.95 13.10
C ARG A 395 -12.69 -8.78 12.15
N TYR A 396 -13.31 -9.05 11.00
CA TYR A 396 -13.68 -8.00 10.05
C TYR A 396 -14.81 -7.12 10.60
N GLU A 397 -14.74 -5.83 10.26
CA GLU A 397 -15.81 -4.87 10.42
C GLU A 397 -15.61 -3.74 9.38
N GLU A 398 -16.70 -3.27 8.80
CA GLU A 398 -16.73 -2.18 7.82
C GLU A 398 -16.44 -0.81 8.48
N PHE A 399 -15.67 0.05 7.82
CA PHE A 399 -15.41 1.40 8.33
C PHE A 399 -16.44 2.41 7.81
N ARG A 400 -17.44 2.70 8.64
CA ARG A 400 -18.57 3.56 8.25
C ARG A 400 -18.31 5.06 8.31
N ASN A 401 -17.15 5.48 8.79
CA ASN A 401 -16.85 6.89 9.08
C ASN A 401 -15.80 7.50 8.14
N ILE A 402 -15.57 6.86 6.99
CA ILE A 402 -14.92 7.49 5.83
C ILE A 402 -15.97 8.14 4.93
N VAL A 403 -15.70 9.36 4.45
CA VAL A 403 -16.57 10.13 3.57
C VAL A 403 -15.82 10.57 2.32
N LEU A 404 -16.41 10.36 1.14
CA LEU A 404 -15.91 10.94 -0.11
C LEU A 404 -16.50 12.35 -0.26
N VAL A 405 -15.72 13.40 -0.01
CA VAL A 405 -16.18 14.78 0.03
C VAL A 405 -15.06 15.81 -0.14
N ASP A 406 -15.37 16.98 -0.71
CA ASP A 406 -14.54 18.18 -0.57
C ASP A 406 -14.75 18.81 0.81
N THR A 407 -13.74 18.71 1.68
CA THR A 407 -13.85 19.20 3.05
C THR A 407 -13.91 20.72 3.16
N LEU A 408 -13.47 21.47 2.14
CA LEU A 408 -13.55 22.92 2.14
C LEU A 408 -14.96 23.42 1.78
N ASP A 409 -15.70 22.66 0.97
CA ASP A 409 -17.08 22.96 0.63
C ASP A 409 -18.08 22.36 1.65
N ASN A 410 -17.66 21.34 2.39
CA ASN A 410 -18.46 20.68 3.44
C ASN A 410 -18.45 21.42 4.79
N THR A 411 -18.76 22.72 4.81
CA THR A 411 -18.73 23.56 6.03
C THR A 411 -20.03 23.55 6.85
N GLY A 412 -21.01 22.72 6.49
CA GLY A 412 -22.32 22.69 7.15
C GLY A 412 -23.22 23.91 6.88
N PHE A 413 -22.70 24.97 6.26
CA PHE A 413 -23.46 26.15 5.80
C PHE A 413 -23.96 26.04 4.35
N GLY A 414 -23.45 25.07 3.58
CA GLY A 414 -23.76 24.83 2.16
C GLY A 414 -24.74 23.69 1.88
N VAL A 415 -25.20 22.94 2.90
CA VAL A 415 -26.31 21.99 2.72
C VAL A 415 -27.60 22.79 2.64
N HIS A 416 -27.87 23.40 1.50
CA HIS A 416 -29.17 23.97 1.21
C HIS A 416 -30.17 22.83 1.19
N GLY A 417 -30.96 22.74 2.26
CA GLY A 417 -32.13 21.90 2.32
C GLY A 417 -33.12 22.33 1.22
N GLN A 418 -33.04 21.70 0.05
CA GLN A 418 -34.18 21.60 -0.85
C GLN A 418 -34.70 20.16 -0.83
N GLN A 419 -35.86 20.06 -0.20
CA GLN A 419 -36.88 19.01 -0.33
C GLN A 419 -36.42 17.56 -0.34
N SER A 420 -36.55 16.97 0.85
CA SER A 420 -36.85 15.56 1.08
C SER A 420 -37.93 15.04 0.12
N GLY A 421 -37.58 14.04 -0.67
CA GLY A 421 -38.52 13.12 -1.29
C GLY A 421 -38.35 12.99 -2.79
N LEU A 422 -37.50 12.04 -3.24
CA LEU A 422 -37.71 11.20 -4.43
C LEU A 422 -36.53 10.29 -4.84
N PHE A 423 -35.45 10.13 -4.07
CA PHE A 423 -34.30 9.32 -4.52
C PHE A 423 -33.93 8.19 -3.55
N GLY A 424 -33.94 6.96 -4.08
CA GLY A 424 -33.68 5.73 -3.35
C GLY A 424 -32.19 5.39 -3.22
N SER A 425 -31.73 5.38 -1.98
CA SER A 425 -31.03 4.26 -1.31
C SER A 425 -29.51 4.03 -1.35
N VAL A 426 -28.66 4.69 -2.14
CA VAL A 426 -27.21 4.33 -2.11
C VAL A 426 -26.27 5.51 -1.87
N THR A 427 -26.58 6.67 -2.43
CA THR A 427 -25.77 7.90 -2.21
C THR A 427 -26.33 8.79 -1.12
N ALA A 428 -27.55 8.47 -0.68
CA ALA A 428 -28.03 8.76 0.65
C ALA A 428 -27.00 8.33 1.70
N GLU A 429 -26.30 7.20 1.54
CA GLU A 429 -25.39 6.75 2.59
C GLU A 429 -24.13 7.62 2.73
N ASN A 430 -23.42 7.96 1.65
CA ASN A 430 -22.25 8.87 1.76
C ASN A 430 -22.69 10.24 2.32
N LEU A 431 -23.84 10.73 1.88
CA LEU A 431 -24.45 11.96 2.39
C LEU A 431 -24.87 11.83 3.87
N GLU A 432 -25.38 10.68 4.30
CA GLU A 432 -25.72 10.38 5.69
C GLU A 432 -24.48 10.24 6.56
N ARG A 433 -23.40 9.64 6.05
CA ARG A 433 -22.09 9.60 6.70
C ARG A 433 -21.57 11.02 6.90
N ALA A 434 -21.63 11.87 5.87
CA ALA A 434 -21.24 13.28 5.96
C ALA A 434 -22.11 14.05 6.99
N LYS A 435 -23.44 13.92 6.93
CA LYS A 435 -24.37 14.55 7.89
C LYS A 435 -24.10 14.08 9.33
N ARG A 436 -23.87 12.78 9.51
CA ARG A 436 -23.56 12.19 10.82
C ARG A 436 -22.24 12.72 11.36
N GLN A 437 -21.20 12.81 10.52
CA GLN A 437 -19.89 13.35 10.86
C GLN A 437 -19.98 14.84 11.23
N ASN A 438 -20.67 15.64 10.43
CA ASN A 438 -20.86 17.09 10.66
C ASN A 438 -21.60 17.40 11.97
N ALA A 439 -22.40 16.45 12.48
CA ALA A 439 -23.07 16.57 13.77
C ALA A 439 -22.19 16.20 14.97
N ARG A 440 -20.98 15.66 14.75
CA ARG A 440 -20.07 15.22 15.83
C ARG A 440 -19.29 16.38 16.42
N PRO A 441 -19.07 16.38 17.75
CA PRO A 441 -18.24 17.37 18.41
C PRO A 441 -16.75 16.99 18.27
N VAL A 442 -16.18 17.15 17.07
CA VAL A 442 -14.76 16.87 16.77
C VAL A 442 -13.85 17.65 17.74
N ARG A 443 -12.92 16.93 18.40
CA ARG A 443 -11.98 17.49 19.39
C ARG A 443 -10.55 17.51 18.88
N VAL A 444 -10.21 16.61 17.97
CA VAL A 444 -8.89 16.47 17.37
C VAL A 444 -9.04 16.47 15.87
N ILE A 445 -8.25 17.31 15.20
CA ILE A 445 -8.07 17.26 13.75
C ILE A 445 -6.59 16.94 13.51
N ILE A 446 -6.31 15.87 12.78
CA ILE A 446 -4.96 15.40 12.51
C ILE A 446 -4.88 14.88 11.07
N GLY A 447 -3.80 15.17 10.36
CA GLY A 447 -3.65 14.74 8.97
C GLY A 447 -2.48 15.44 8.29
N ASN A 448 -2.35 15.19 6.99
CA ASN A 448 -1.40 15.89 6.11
C ASN A 448 -2.20 16.58 4.99
N PRO A 449 -2.61 17.86 5.18
CA PRO A 449 -3.46 18.55 4.21
C PRO A 449 -2.70 18.82 2.90
N PRO A 450 -3.42 18.96 1.77
CA PRO A 450 -2.79 19.28 0.50
C PRO A 450 -2.09 20.64 0.55
N LEU A 451 -0.86 20.69 0.00
CA LEU A 451 -0.11 21.93 -0.15
C LEU A 451 -0.42 22.53 -1.52
N SER A 452 -1.16 23.64 -1.55
CA SER A 452 -1.36 24.45 -2.76
C SER A 452 -0.67 25.79 -2.57
N ARG A 453 0.13 26.23 -3.56
CA ARG A 453 0.81 27.53 -3.57
C ARG A 453 0.04 28.54 -4.41
#